data_AF-A0A4Y2D0G6-F1
#
_entry.id   AF-A0A4Y2D0G6-F1
#
_cell.length_a   1.000
_cell.length_b   1.000
_cell.length_c   1.000
_cell.angle_alpha   90.00
_cell.angle_beta   90.00
_cell.angle_gamma   90.00
#
_symmetry.space_group_name_H-M   'P 1'
#
loop_
_entity.id
_entity.type
_entity.pdbx_description
1 polymer ?
#
loop_
_entity_poly.entity_id
_entity_poly.type
_entity_poly.pdbx_seq_one_letter_code
_entity_poly.pdbx_strand_id
1 'polypeptide(L)'
;MDQGVIESVKESYRRKLLTTLNEEGSKNIIVIDLLKQIKIKDDMYMIAESCLELPESTLVKSWQKIWLSNQIGEEEAVVSTEISPANFLSAFKDLDGCQDVFAEDVEQWLAVDKDLQQETLSDKDIVGAVTDGVQDDNHGDDIVDNTTSLIWME
;
A
#
# COMPACT_ATOMS: atom_id res chain seq x y z
N MET A 1 -11.56 -6.61 -0.05
CA MET A 1 -11.20 -5.65 -1.11
C MET A 1 -12.25 -5.79 -2.18
N ASP A 2 -12.64 -4.72 -2.87
CA ASP A 2 -13.66 -4.84 -3.90
C ASP A 2 -13.12 -5.58 -5.13
N GLN A 3 -13.90 -6.54 -5.63
CA GLN A 3 -13.52 -7.38 -6.76
C GLN A 3 -13.18 -6.55 -8.02
N GLY A 4 -13.93 -5.47 -8.27
CA GLY A 4 -13.67 -4.58 -9.41
C GLY A 4 -12.32 -3.86 -9.32
N VAL A 5 -11.82 -3.58 -8.11
CA VAL A 5 -10.49 -2.98 -7.91
C VAL A 5 -9.41 -4.00 -8.26
N ILE A 6 -9.56 -5.24 -7.79
CA ILE A 6 -8.63 -6.34 -8.11
C ILE A 6 -8.60 -6.60 -9.62
N GLU A 7 -9.76 -6.63 -10.27
CA GLU A 7 -9.86 -6.84 -11.71
C GLU A 7 -9.21 -5.70 -12.50
N SER A 8 -9.40 -4.45 -12.08
CA SER A 8 -8.78 -3.29 -12.72
C SER A 8 -7.25 -3.33 -12.63
N VAL A 9 -6.70 -3.67 -11.45
CA VAL A 9 -5.24 -3.85 -11.27
C VAL A 9 -4.74 -4.99 -12.18
N LYS A 10 -5.45 -6.12 -12.24
CA LYS A 10 -5.08 -7.26 -13.09
C LYS A 10 -5.10 -6.90 -14.58
N GLU A 11 -6.09 -6.13 -15.03
CA GLU A 11 -6.18 -5.69 -16.42
C GLU A 11 -5.06 -4.73 -16.77
N SER A 12 -4.77 -3.75 -15.91
CA SER A 12 -3.63 -2.84 -16.07
C SER A 12 -2.31 -3.63 -16.14
N TYR A 13 -2.08 -4.56 -15.21
CA TYR A 13 -0.88 -5.39 -15.17
C TYR A 13 -0.70 -6.17 -16.48
N ARG A 14 -1.77 -6.82 -16.96
CA ARG A 14 -1.74 -7.57 -18.23
C ARG A 14 -1.38 -6.68 -19.41
N ARG A 15 -1.91 -5.45 -19.46
CA ARG A 15 -1.54 -4.49 -20.52
C ARG A 15 -0.05 -4.14 -20.45
N LYS A 16 0.48 -3.84 -19.27
CA LYS A 16 1.92 -3.54 -19.08
C LYS A 16 2.81 -4.70 -19.47
N LEU A 17 2.45 -5.92 -19.05
CA LEU A 17 3.14 -7.14 -19.42
C LEU A 17 3.18 -7.31 -20.95
N LEU A 18 2.03 -7.17 -21.61
CA LEU A 18 1.94 -7.26 -23.08
C LEU A 18 2.74 -6.17 -23.79
N THR A 19 2.73 -4.93 -23.29
CA THR A 19 3.53 -3.84 -23.83
C THR A 19 5.02 -4.13 -23.72
N THR A 20 5.48 -4.59 -22.55
CA THR A 20 6.88 -4.97 -22.30
C THR A 20 7.34 -6.06 -23.28
N LEU A 21 6.50 -7.08 -23.49
CA LEU A 21 6.78 -8.15 -24.45
C LEU A 21 6.83 -7.66 -25.90
N ASN A 22 6.00 -6.66 -26.25
CA ASN A 22 5.96 -6.10 -27.60
C ASN A 22 7.16 -5.17 -27.89
N GLU A 23 7.61 -4.40 -26.90
CA GLU A 23 8.79 -3.51 -27.01
C GLU A 23 10.10 -4.31 -27.18
N GLU A 24 10.22 -5.43 -26.46
CA GLU A 24 11.37 -6.33 -26.55
C GLU A 24 11.32 -7.25 -27.80
N GLY A 25 10.13 -7.39 -28.42
CA GLY A 25 9.81 -8.28 -29.55
C GLY A 25 10.37 -7.89 -30.92
N SER A 26 11.34 -6.97 -30.99
CA SER A 26 12.01 -6.57 -32.24
C SER A 26 13.00 -7.62 -32.78
N LYS A 27 13.15 -8.77 -32.09
CA LYS A 27 13.95 -9.93 -32.49
C LYS A 27 13.02 -11.14 -32.56
N ASN A 28 13.27 -12.09 -33.47
CA ASN A 28 12.56 -13.38 -33.62
C ASN A 28 12.69 -14.29 -32.37
N ILE A 29 12.30 -13.78 -31.20
CA ILE A 29 12.33 -14.46 -29.91
C ILE A 29 10.90 -14.90 -29.62
N ILE A 30 10.74 -16.14 -29.18
CA ILE A 30 9.42 -16.71 -28.87
C ILE A 30 8.94 -16.07 -27.55
N VAL A 31 7.64 -15.75 -27.46
CA VAL A 31 7.00 -15.09 -26.29
C VAL A 31 7.36 -15.78 -24.96
N ILE A 32 7.51 -17.10 -24.96
CA ILE A 32 7.89 -17.87 -23.77
C ILE A 32 9.28 -17.50 -23.25
N ASP A 33 10.25 -17.25 -24.14
CA ASP A 33 11.61 -16.89 -23.75
C ASP A 33 11.69 -15.45 -23.23
N LEU A 34 10.83 -14.57 -23.75
CA LEU A 34 10.65 -13.21 -23.24
C LEU A 34 10.02 -13.21 -21.84
N LEU A 35 8.97 -14.02 -21.62
CA LEU A 35 8.35 -14.17 -20.30
C LEU A 35 9.34 -14.67 -19.24
N LYS A 36 10.26 -15.58 -19.62
CA LYS A 36 11.31 -16.08 -18.71
C LYS A 36 12.34 -15.01 -18.33
N GLN A 37 12.48 -13.94 -19.11
CA GLN A 37 13.41 -12.86 -18.80
C GLN A 37 12.84 -11.85 -17.80
N ILE A 38 11.51 -11.83 -17.64
CA ILE A 38 10.83 -10.99 -16.66
C ILE A 38 11.18 -11.51 -15.27
N LYS A 39 11.74 -10.63 -14.44
CA LYS A 39 12.10 -10.97 -13.06
C LYS A 39 10.93 -10.63 -12.14
N ILE A 40 10.90 -11.27 -10.97
CA ILE A 40 9.92 -10.96 -9.93
C ILE A 40 9.90 -9.47 -9.55
N LYS A 41 11.07 -8.81 -9.63
CA LYS A 41 11.19 -7.37 -9.42
C LYS A 41 10.38 -6.58 -10.44
N ASP A 42 10.44 -6.98 -11.71
CA ASP A 42 9.73 -6.31 -12.81
C ASP A 42 8.22 -6.54 -12.64
N ASP A 43 7.81 -7.75 -12.27
CA ASP A 43 6.41 -8.05 -11.93
C ASP A 43 5.91 -7.20 -10.75
N MET A 44 6.69 -7.06 -9.68
CA MET A 44 6.34 -6.22 -8.53
C MET A 44 6.18 -4.75 -8.92
N TYR A 45 7.07 -4.22 -9.77
CA TYR A 45 6.93 -2.86 -10.27
C TYR A 45 5.69 -2.69 -11.15
N MET A 46 5.41 -3.63 -12.05
CA MET A 46 4.21 -3.57 -12.89
C MET A 46 2.93 -3.59 -12.05
N ILE A 47 2.87 -4.43 -11.00
CA ILE A 47 1.74 -4.46 -10.06
C ILE A 47 1.63 -3.13 -9.31
N ALA A 48 2.74 -2.60 -8.80
CA ALA A 48 2.75 -1.32 -8.08
C ALA A 48 2.24 -0.18 -8.96
N GLU A 49 2.74 -0.07 -10.19
CA GLU A 49 2.26 0.92 -11.16
C GLU A 49 0.77 0.74 -11.47
N SER A 50 0.31 -0.51 -11.66
CA SER A 50 -1.10 -0.81 -11.90
C SER A 50 -2.01 -0.42 -10.72
N CYS A 51 -1.51 -0.50 -9.49
CA CYS A 51 -2.22 0.03 -8.32
C CYS A 51 -2.25 1.57 -8.33
N LEU A 52 -1.14 2.23 -8.72
CA LEU A 52 -1.04 3.69 -8.74
C LEU A 52 -1.88 4.36 -9.85
N GLU A 53 -2.24 3.63 -10.91
CA GLU A 53 -3.16 4.09 -11.95
C GLU A 53 -4.61 4.25 -11.44
N LEU A 54 -4.95 3.62 -10.32
CA LEU A 54 -6.27 3.76 -9.72
C LEU A 54 -6.36 5.05 -8.90
N PRO A 55 -7.56 5.66 -8.83
CA PRO A 55 -7.77 6.76 -7.90
C PRO A 55 -7.50 6.29 -6.47
N GLU A 56 -6.70 7.06 -5.72
CA GLU A 56 -6.38 6.76 -4.32
C GLU A 56 -7.63 6.51 -3.48
N SER A 57 -8.67 7.33 -3.69
CA SER A 57 -9.97 7.18 -3.02
C SER A 57 -10.63 5.81 -3.25
N THR A 58 -10.39 5.17 -4.40
CA THR A 58 -10.90 3.84 -4.72
C THR A 58 -10.17 2.77 -3.92
N LEU A 59 -8.83 2.83 -3.88
CA LEU A 59 -8.02 1.93 -3.07
C LEU A 59 -8.39 2.04 -1.59
N VAL A 60 -8.46 3.26 -1.06
CA VAL A 60 -8.80 3.54 0.33
C VAL A 60 -10.19 2.97 0.67
N LYS A 61 -11.22 3.25 -0.13
CA LYS A 61 -12.58 2.74 0.12
C LYS A 61 -12.65 1.22 0.08
N SER A 62 -11.95 0.60 -0.87
CA SER A 62 -11.93 -0.85 -1.03
C SER A 62 -11.20 -1.58 0.10
N TRP A 63 -10.22 -0.91 0.72
CA TRP A 63 -9.53 -1.39 1.90
C TRP A 63 -10.33 -1.14 3.19
N GLN A 64 -10.93 0.04 3.33
CA GLN A 64 -11.82 0.39 4.45
C GLN A 64 -12.95 -0.62 4.63
N LYS A 65 -13.52 -1.13 3.52
CA LYS A 65 -14.53 -2.19 3.58
C LYS A 65 -14.05 -3.45 4.31
N ILE A 66 -12.80 -3.88 4.09
CA ILE A 66 -12.21 -5.02 4.78
C ILE A 66 -12.05 -4.69 6.26
N TRP A 67 -11.49 -3.52 6.55
CA TRP A 67 -11.22 -3.07 7.90
C TRP A 67 -12.49 -2.95 8.76
N LEU A 68 -13.57 -2.44 8.17
CA LEU A 68 -14.88 -2.32 8.82
C LEU A 68 -15.61 -3.66 8.92
N SER A 69 -15.51 -4.53 7.90
CA SER A 69 -16.05 -5.89 7.98
C SER A 69 -15.38 -6.71 9.09
N ASN A 70 -14.09 -6.50 9.34
CA ASN A 70 -13.36 -7.13 10.44
C ASN A 70 -13.69 -6.54 11.82
N GLN A 71 -14.38 -5.40 11.90
CA GLN A 71 -14.87 -4.81 13.16
C GLN A 71 -16.33 -5.18 13.48
N ILE A 72 -17.11 -5.60 12.47
CA ILE A 72 -18.54 -5.91 12.60
C ILE A 72 -18.78 -7.40 12.86
N GLY A 73 -17.81 -8.26 12.54
CA GLY A 73 -17.76 -9.62 13.04
C GLY A 73 -16.96 -9.65 14.34
N GLU A 74 -17.68 -9.80 15.45
CA GLU A 74 -17.17 -10.37 16.69
C GLU A 74 -16.21 -9.48 17.52
N GLU A 75 -16.75 -8.93 18.62
CA GLU A 75 -16.09 -8.98 19.94
C GLU A 75 -15.94 -10.45 20.41
N GLU A 76 -15.54 -11.37 19.54
CA GLU A 76 -14.75 -12.50 20.01
C GLU A 76 -13.49 -11.79 20.49
N ALA A 77 -13.25 -11.86 21.79
CA ALA A 77 -12.00 -11.42 22.37
C ALA A 77 -10.91 -11.79 21.38
N VAL A 78 -10.13 -10.82 20.92
CA VAL A 78 -8.83 -11.10 20.32
C VAL A 78 -8.04 -11.76 21.46
N VAL A 79 -8.32 -13.04 21.68
CA VAL A 79 -7.38 -13.99 22.23
C VAL A 79 -6.22 -13.72 21.32
N SER A 80 -5.20 -13.07 21.89
CA SER A 80 -3.87 -13.06 21.34
C SER A 80 -3.51 -14.52 21.21
N THR A 81 -3.97 -15.15 20.13
CA THR A 81 -3.65 -16.50 19.77
C THR A 81 -2.20 -16.33 19.44
N GLU A 82 -1.38 -16.73 20.40
CA GLU A 82 0.06 -16.64 20.35
C GLU A 82 0.47 -17.07 18.94
N ILE A 83 1.00 -16.11 18.18
CA ILE A 83 1.39 -16.29 16.77
C ILE A 83 2.55 -17.28 16.82
N SER A 84 2.20 -18.56 16.80
CA SER A 84 3.12 -19.66 16.94
C SER A 84 3.55 -20.13 15.56
N PRO A 85 4.85 -20.34 15.33
CA PRO A 85 5.35 -20.94 14.09
C PRO A 85 4.61 -22.23 13.73
N ALA A 86 4.15 -22.99 14.72
CA ALA A 86 3.40 -24.22 14.53
C ALA A 86 2.05 -24.02 13.81
N ASN A 87 1.34 -22.93 14.10
CA ASN A 87 0.03 -22.63 13.50
C ASN A 87 0.16 -22.28 12.00
N PHE A 88 1.21 -21.53 11.66
CA PHE A 88 1.52 -21.20 10.26
C PHE A 88 2.01 -22.42 9.50
N LEU A 89 2.92 -23.20 10.10
CA LEU A 89 3.45 -24.40 9.47
C LEU A 89 2.34 -25.39 9.11
N SER A 90 1.38 -25.62 10.01
CA SER A 90 0.22 -26.48 9.69
C SER A 90 -0.59 -25.93 8.52
N ALA A 91 -0.85 -24.61 8.48
CA ALA A 91 -1.60 -24.00 7.40
C ALA A 91 -0.89 -24.11 6.03
N PHE A 92 0.44 -24.02 6.01
CA PHE A 92 1.22 -24.20 4.77
C PHE A 92 1.24 -25.65 4.29
N LYS A 93 1.27 -26.64 5.21
CA LYS A 93 1.24 -28.05 4.84
C LYS A 93 -0.09 -28.49 4.23
N ASP A 94 -1.18 -27.81 4.60
CA ASP A 94 -2.50 -28.05 4.03
C ASP A 94 -2.68 -27.42 2.64
N LEU A 95 -1.76 -26.54 2.21
CA LEU A 95 -1.82 -25.86 0.92
C LEU A 95 -1.04 -26.64 -0.17
N ASP A 96 -1.72 -26.88 -1.29
CA ASP A 96 -1.08 -27.54 -2.44
C ASP A 96 0.06 -26.67 -2.99
N GLY A 97 1.24 -27.27 -3.16
CA GLY A 97 2.45 -26.57 -3.61
C GLY A 97 3.32 -25.91 -2.52
N CYS A 98 2.97 -26.04 -1.23
CA CYS A 98 3.77 -25.51 -0.10
C CYS A 98 4.32 -26.62 0.83
N GLN A 99 4.43 -27.85 0.31
CA GLN A 99 4.89 -29.01 1.09
C GLN A 99 6.36 -28.91 1.53
N ASP A 100 7.15 -28.05 0.89
CA ASP A 100 8.56 -27.79 1.13
C ASP A 100 8.83 -26.70 2.17
N VAL A 101 7.80 -26.07 2.75
CA VAL A 101 7.95 -25.10 3.85
C VAL A 101 8.27 -25.84 5.15
N PHE A 102 9.37 -25.51 5.81
CA PHE A 102 9.78 -26.09 7.10
C PHE A 102 9.59 -25.11 8.26
N ALA A 103 9.71 -25.62 9.49
CA ALA A 103 9.54 -24.80 10.69
C ALA A 103 10.56 -23.65 10.72
N GLU A 104 11.78 -23.93 10.27
CA GLU A 104 12.88 -22.98 10.18
C GLU A 104 12.57 -21.82 9.22
N ASP A 105 11.90 -22.09 8.10
CA ASP A 105 11.48 -21.04 7.14
C ASP A 105 10.46 -20.11 7.77
N VAL A 106 9.46 -20.67 8.47
CA VAL A 106 8.41 -19.91 9.16
C VAL A 106 9.01 -19.09 10.31
N GLU A 107 9.91 -19.68 11.09
CA GLU A 107 10.63 -18.99 12.15
C GLU A 107 11.45 -17.83 11.60
N GLN A 108 12.15 -18.03 10.48
CA GLN A 108 12.91 -16.98 9.82
C GLN A 108 12.00 -15.85 9.36
N TRP A 109 10.85 -16.14 8.75
CA TRP A 109 9.89 -15.10 8.31
C TRP A 109 9.31 -14.30 9.47
N LEU A 110 8.95 -14.97 10.57
CA LEU A 110 8.46 -14.33 11.78
C LEU A 110 9.55 -13.54 12.53
N ALA A 111 10.82 -13.82 12.26
CA ALA A 111 11.95 -13.09 12.82
C ALA A 111 12.31 -11.82 12.01
N VAL A 112 11.92 -11.71 10.73
CA VAL A 112 12.27 -10.56 9.87
C VAL A 112 11.79 -9.23 10.47
N ASP A 113 10.61 -9.21 11.08
CA ASP A 113 10.07 -8.01 11.73
C ASP A 113 10.85 -7.58 12.98
N LYS A 114 11.64 -8.47 13.59
CA LYS A 114 12.47 -8.14 14.77
C LYS A 114 13.77 -7.45 14.39
N ASP A 115 14.30 -7.74 13.20
CA ASP A 115 15.56 -7.17 12.70
C ASP A 115 15.35 -5.92 11.84
N LEU A 116 14.11 -5.68 11.41
CA LEU A 116 13.71 -4.41 10.85
C LEU A 116 13.77 -3.36 11.96
N GLN A 117 14.72 -2.42 11.86
CA GLN A 117 14.68 -1.15 12.61
C GLN A 117 13.53 -0.27 12.12
N GLN A 118 12.31 -0.81 12.07
CA GLN A 118 11.11 -0.01 11.92
C GLN A 118 11.00 0.79 13.21
N GLU A 119 11.35 2.06 13.10
CA GLU A 119 11.08 3.05 14.14
C GLU A 119 9.58 2.98 14.43
N THR A 120 9.23 2.44 15.60
CA THR A 120 7.83 2.30 15.98
C THR A 120 7.33 3.70 16.31
N LEU A 121 6.75 4.37 15.32
CA LEU A 121 6.19 5.70 15.50
C LEU A 121 5.05 5.62 16.52
N SER A 122 5.14 6.41 17.57
CA SER A 122 4.04 6.59 18.50
C SER A 122 2.90 7.35 17.83
N ASP A 123 1.67 7.19 18.30
CA ASP A 123 0.53 8.01 17.88
C ASP A 123 0.85 9.52 17.93
N LYS A 124 1.69 9.95 18.89
CA LYS A 124 2.14 11.35 18.98
C LYS A 124 3.07 11.75 17.84
N ASP A 125 3.94 10.86 17.40
CA ASP A 125 4.86 11.10 16.28
C ASP A 125 4.09 11.15 14.96
N ILE A 126 3.10 10.26 14.81
CA ILE A 126 2.19 10.22 13.67
C ILE A 126 1.35 11.51 13.61
N VAL A 127 0.74 11.91 14.74
CA VAL A 127 -0.05 13.14 14.82
C VAL A 127 0.83 14.36 14.56
N GLY A 128 2.02 14.43 15.16
CA GLY A 128 2.99 15.50 14.96
C GLY A 128 3.35 15.72 13.50
N ALA A 129 3.67 14.65 12.76
CA ALA A 129 3.97 14.71 11.33
C ALA A 129 2.80 15.25 10.48
N VAL A 130 1.56 15.02 10.90
CA VAL A 130 0.35 15.50 10.22
C VAL A 130 0.04 16.96 10.56
N THR A 131 0.29 17.38 11.80
CA THR A 131 0.01 18.76 12.25
C THR A 131 1.14 19.75 11.98
N ASP A 132 2.40 19.33 11.95
CA ASP A 132 3.55 20.21 11.67
C ASP A 132 3.63 20.67 10.20
N GLY A 133 2.89 20.02 9.30
CA GLY A 133 2.68 20.49 7.92
C GLY A 133 1.74 21.69 7.80
N VAL A 134 1.14 22.16 8.90
CA VAL A 134 0.27 23.35 8.95
C VAL A 134 0.98 24.44 9.76
N GLN A 135 2.16 24.86 9.31
CA GLN A 135 2.62 26.21 9.67
C GLN A 135 1.82 27.21 8.85
N ASP A 136 0.78 27.69 9.51
CA ASP A 136 0.03 28.91 9.26
C ASP A 136 1.02 30.06 8.96
N ASP A 137 1.13 30.43 7.69
CA ASP A 137 1.72 31.70 7.23
C ASP A 137 0.80 32.86 7.65
N ASN A 138 0.54 33.01 8.95
CA ASN A 138 -0.11 34.18 9.50
C ASN A 138 0.95 35.26 9.73
N HIS A 139 1.38 35.90 8.64
CA HIS A 139 2.14 37.15 8.70
C HIS A 139 1.21 38.28 9.13
N GLY A 140 0.95 38.36 10.44
CA GLY A 140 0.39 39.54 11.08
C GLY A 140 1.49 40.58 11.34
N ASP A 141 1.35 41.75 10.72
CA ASP A 141 1.23 43.06 11.39
C ASP A 141 1.87 44.17 10.54
N ASP A 142 1.07 45.16 10.13
CA ASP A 142 1.26 46.51 10.64
C ASP A 142 0.10 47.44 10.22
N ILE A 143 -0.56 47.95 11.25
CA ILE A 143 -1.49 49.06 11.21
C ILE A 143 -0.73 50.32 10.79
N VAL A 144 -1.17 50.98 9.70
CA VAL A 144 -0.92 52.41 9.52
C VAL A 144 -2.25 53.13 9.39
N ASP A 145 -2.64 53.75 10.50
CA ASP A 145 -3.62 54.82 10.55
C ASP A 145 -3.25 55.91 9.54
N ASN A 146 -4.09 56.07 8.52
CA ASN A 146 -4.24 57.37 7.86
C ASN A 146 -5.70 57.79 7.91
N THR A 147 -6.01 58.49 8.99
CA THR A 147 -7.10 59.45 9.02
C THR A 147 -6.80 60.55 7.99
N THR A 148 -7.64 60.68 6.95
CA THR A 148 -8.22 61.96 6.47
C THR A 148 -8.95 61.74 5.14
N SER A 149 -10.29 61.77 5.20
CA SER A 149 -11.17 62.63 4.40
C SER A 149 -12.43 61.89 3.93
N LEU A 150 -13.50 62.09 4.70
CA LEU A 150 -14.86 62.18 4.20
C LEU A 150 -14.91 63.12 2.99
N ILE A 151 -15.61 62.72 1.92
CA ILE A 151 -16.58 63.54 1.16
C ILE A 151 -17.42 62.57 0.29
N TRP A 152 -18.73 62.73 0.39
CA TRP A 152 -19.81 62.07 -0.35
C TRP A 152 -20.01 62.67 -1.77
N MET A 153 -20.83 61.97 -2.58
CA MET A 153 -21.44 62.37 -3.87
C MET A 153 -20.51 62.24 -5.08
N GLU A 154 -20.91 61.66 -6.22
CA GLU A 154 -22.23 61.57 -6.87
C GLU A 154 -22.31 60.31 -7.75
#